data_AF-A0A9Q6EHP8-F1
#
_entry.id   AF-A0A9Q6EHP8-F1
#
_cell.length_a   1.000
_cell.length_b   1.000
_cell.length_c   1.000
_cell.angle_alpha   90.00
_cell.angle_beta   90.00
_cell.angle_gamma   90.00
#
_symmetry.space_group_name_H-M   'P 1'
#
loop_
_entity.id
_entity.type
_entity.pdbx_description
1 polymer ?
#
loop_
_entity_poly.entity_id
_entity_poly.type
_entity_poly.pdbx_seq_one_letter_code
_entity_poly.pdbx_strand_id
1 'polypeptide(L)'
;MKNHLSDFNYLAHNSQFTNIIHFSNFSSHKQLLAQFNFISSNETKNINYPTIVNITATKNYASQFGDIGEFVITRNGDPIQDLIVKYSIEGTAKYGVDYQPIANFAIFPAGVNQAIIIIQPQKSDFQGTRTILLKLENFLHNHRYMLGENSQAVVKILDDVSC
;
A
#
# COMPACT_ATOMS: atom_id res chain seq x y z
N MET A 1 19.10 12.03 -21.54
CA MET A 1 19.80 10.95 -20.81
C MET A 1 18.95 10.55 -19.63
N LYS A 2 18.66 9.25 -19.48
CA LYS A 2 17.78 8.70 -18.44
C LYS A 2 18.41 8.94 -17.07
N ASN A 3 17.78 9.75 -16.23
CA ASN A 3 18.12 9.83 -14.81
C ASN A 3 17.66 8.54 -14.14
N HIS A 4 18.56 7.57 -14.09
CA HIS A 4 18.44 6.43 -13.20
C HIS A 4 18.75 6.95 -11.80
N LEU A 5 17.72 7.28 -11.01
CA LEU A 5 17.87 7.54 -9.58
C LEU A 5 18.13 6.21 -8.89
N SER A 6 19.34 5.68 -9.05
CA SER A 6 19.86 4.59 -8.23
C SER A 6 20.40 5.17 -6.93
N ASP A 7 19.87 4.62 -5.83
CA ASP A 7 20.38 4.66 -4.47
C ASP A 7 20.04 5.90 -3.64
N PHE A 8 18.94 5.79 -2.88
CA PHE A 8 18.67 6.62 -1.70
C PHE A 8 19.69 6.29 -0.59
N ASN A 9 20.94 6.71 -0.75
CA ASN A 9 21.95 6.67 0.29
C ASN A 9 21.75 7.89 1.20
N TYR A 10 21.46 7.68 2.48
CA TYR A 10 21.41 8.76 3.47
C TYR A 10 22.48 8.58 4.54
N LEU A 11 23.20 9.68 4.80
CA LEU A 11 24.24 9.79 5.82
C LEU A 11 23.58 9.97 7.19
N ALA A 12 23.66 8.97 8.06
CA ALA A 12 23.52 9.19 9.49
C ALA A 12 24.86 9.75 10.00
N HIS A 13 24.88 11.04 10.37
CA HIS A 13 26.05 11.62 11.03
C HIS A 13 26.04 11.19 12.50
N ASN A 14 26.88 10.21 12.83
CA ASN A 14 27.31 9.96 14.20
C ASN A 14 28.83 10.19 14.28
N SER A 15 29.29 10.90 15.31
CA SER A 15 30.67 11.40 15.42
C SER A 15 31.75 10.32 15.49
N GLN A 16 31.42 9.02 15.45
CA GLN A 16 32.40 7.93 15.46
C GLN A 16 32.09 6.74 14.53
N PHE A 17 30.92 6.67 13.87
CA PHE A 17 30.59 5.61 12.90
C PHE A 17 29.57 6.10 11.85
N THR A 18 29.92 6.05 10.57
CA THR A 18 28.96 6.22 9.47
C THR A 18 28.35 4.87 9.12
N ASN A 19 27.18 4.55 9.66
CA ASN A 19 26.35 3.48 9.12
C ASN A 19 25.50 4.06 7.98
N ILE A 20 25.91 3.79 6.73
CA ILE A 20 25.09 4.10 5.56
C ILE A 20 23.91 3.13 5.54
N ILE A 21 22.69 3.66 5.59
CA ILE A 21 21.48 2.86 5.49
C ILE A 21 21.11 2.75 4.02
N HIS A 22 21.21 1.54 3.47
CA HIS A 22 20.68 1.25 2.15
C HIS A 22 19.22 0.80 2.29
N PHE A 23 18.27 1.73 2.11
CA PHE A 23 16.83 1.43 2.18
C PHE A 23 16.38 0.37 1.16
N SER A 24 17.15 0.20 0.08
CA SER A 24 16.96 -0.86 -0.90
C SER A 24 17.00 -2.28 -0.32
N ASN A 25 17.54 -2.46 0.88
CA ASN A 25 17.66 -3.76 1.54
C ASN A 25 16.42 -4.13 2.37
N PHE A 26 15.42 -3.24 2.45
CA PHE A 26 14.26 -3.42 3.29
C PHE A 26 12.97 -3.40 2.46
N SER A 27 12.22 -4.49 2.52
CA SER A 27 10.93 -4.61 1.83
C SER A 27 9.76 -4.02 2.63
N SER A 28 9.91 -3.86 3.96
CA SER A 28 8.86 -3.26 4.80
C SER A 28 9.42 -2.38 5.90
N HIS A 29 8.60 -1.43 6.37
CA HIS A 29 8.96 -0.55 7.47
C HIS A 29 9.26 -1.35 8.75
N LYS A 30 8.58 -2.47 8.96
CA LYS A 30 8.85 -3.38 10.07
C LYS A 30 10.23 -4.03 10.00
N GLN A 31 10.68 -4.44 8.81
CA GLN A 31 12.04 -4.98 8.63
C GLN A 31 13.11 -3.93 8.94
N LEU A 32 12.86 -2.68 8.53
CA LEU A 32 13.70 -1.55 8.87
C LEU A 32 13.75 -1.37 10.40
N LEU A 33 12.61 -1.18 11.06
CA LEU A 33 12.56 -0.98 12.52
C LEU A 33 13.24 -2.13 13.30
N ALA A 34 13.07 -3.38 12.88
CA ALA A 34 13.70 -4.53 13.51
C ALA A 34 15.23 -4.47 13.48
N GLN A 35 15.82 -3.91 12.42
CA GLN A 35 17.26 -3.72 12.30
C GLN A 35 17.77 -2.47 13.03
N PHE A 36 16.92 -1.45 13.22
CA PHE A 36 17.31 -0.15 13.79
C PHE A 36 17.10 0.02 15.30
N ASN A 37 16.56 -0.98 16.00
CA ASN A 37 16.41 -0.97 17.47
C ASN A 37 17.73 -0.83 18.29
N PHE A 38 18.87 -0.55 17.65
CA PHE A 38 20.19 -0.38 18.25
C PHE A 38 20.69 1.07 18.37
N ILE A 39 19.98 2.09 17.84
CA ILE A 39 20.45 3.49 17.91
C ILE A 39 19.57 4.27 18.89
N SER A 40 20.19 4.75 19.97
CA SER A 40 19.49 5.43 21.07
C SER A 40 18.90 6.80 20.69
N SER A 41 17.96 7.18 21.53
CA SER A 41 16.93 8.22 21.50
C SER A 41 17.33 9.70 21.26
N ASN A 42 18.35 10.05 20.47
CA ASN A 42 18.62 11.49 20.23
C ASN A 42 19.13 11.94 18.84
N GLU A 43 19.26 11.04 17.85
CA GLU A 43 19.78 11.39 16.49
C GLU A 43 18.76 11.26 15.35
N THR A 44 17.48 10.99 15.62
CA THR A 44 16.46 10.72 14.58
C THR A 44 15.92 11.96 13.86
N LYS A 45 16.42 13.17 14.15
CA LYS A 45 15.81 14.42 13.68
C LYS A 45 16.00 14.73 12.18
N ASN A 46 16.88 14.02 11.46
CA ASN A 46 17.21 14.32 10.05
C ASN A 46 17.30 13.07 9.14
N ILE A 47 16.52 12.02 9.40
CA ILE A 47 16.39 10.89 8.46
C ILE A 47 15.17 11.15 7.58
N ASN A 48 15.38 11.36 6.27
CA ASN A 48 14.30 11.35 5.29
C ASN A 48 13.91 9.89 5.03
N TYR A 49 12.83 9.43 5.68
CA TYR A 49 12.32 8.08 5.47
C TYR A 49 11.81 7.94 4.02
N PRO A 50 12.03 6.79 3.37
CA PRO A 50 11.34 6.50 2.12
C PRO A 50 9.83 6.54 2.36
N THR A 51 9.07 6.96 1.35
CA THR A 51 7.61 7.02 1.44
C THR A 51 7.06 5.67 1.89
N ILE A 52 6.26 5.66 2.96
CA ILE A 52 5.61 4.46 3.49
C ILE A 52 4.18 4.42 2.99
N VAL A 53 3.76 3.30 2.42
CA VAL A 53 2.38 3.12 1.95
C VAL A 53 1.63 2.13 2.82
N ASN A 54 0.39 2.47 3.17
CA ASN A 54 -0.51 1.59 3.89
C ASN A 54 -1.82 1.47 3.13
N ILE A 55 -2.53 0.35 3.31
CA ILE A 55 -3.88 0.15 2.80
C ILE A 55 -4.85 -0.09 3.96
N THR A 56 -6.08 0.39 3.82
CA THR A 56 -7.19 0.11 4.74
C THR A 56 -8.47 -0.05 3.94
N ALA A 57 -9.35 -0.95 4.36
CA ALA A 57 -10.71 -1.00 3.85
C ALA A 57 -11.58 -0.05 4.70
N THR A 58 -11.84 1.16 4.19
CA THR A 58 -12.68 2.18 4.84
C THR A 58 -14.16 1.83 4.77
N LYS A 59 -14.56 1.07 3.73
CA LYS A 59 -15.85 0.37 3.66
C LYS A 59 -15.56 -1.11 3.39
N ASN A 60 -15.47 -1.89 4.45
CA ASN A 60 -15.11 -3.31 4.40
C ASN A 60 -16.25 -4.25 3.99
N TYR A 61 -17.46 -3.72 3.77
CA TYR A 61 -18.61 -4.43 3.24
C TYR A 61 -19.16 -3.71 2.01
N ALA A 62 -19.56 -4.51 1.04
CA ALA A 62 -20.24 -4.12 -0.18
C ALA A 62 -21.43 -5.07 -0.40
N SER A 63 -22.42 -4.65 -1.17
CA SER A 63 -23.61 -5.45 -1.48
C SER A 63 -23.97 -5.33 -2.95
N GLN A 64 -24.46 -6.42 -3.54
CA GLN A 64 -25.01 -6.41 -4.90
C GLN A 64 -26.26 -5.50 -5.03
N PHE A 65 -26.77 -4.96 -3.92
CA PHE A 65 -28.00 -4.19 -3.81
C PHE A 65 -27.78 -2.70 -3.54
N GLY A 66 -26.53 -2.23 -3.53
CA GLY A 66 -26.24 -0.79 -3.58
C GLY A 66 -25.01 -0.34 -2.79
N ASP A 67 -24.58 -1.12 -1.79
CA ASP A 67 -23.42 -0.73 -0.99
C ASP A 67 -22.12 -0.98 -1.76
N ILE A 68 -21.27 0.05 -1.81
CA ILE A 68 -19.93 -0.06 -2.37
C ILE A 68 -18.92 -0.43 -1.29
N GLY A 69 -17.92 -1.21 -1.69
CA GLY A 69 -16.71 -1.40 -0.90
C GLY A 69 -15.68 -0.34 -1.25
N GLU A 70 -14.76 -0.07 -0.33
CA GLU A 70 -13.74 0.96 -0.53
C GLU A 70 -12.45 0.57 0.16
N PHE A 71 -11.36 0.64 -0.60
CA PHE A 71 -10.00 0.66 -0.06
C PHE A 71 -9.41 2.06 -0.20
N VAL A 72 -8.70 2.50 0.83
CA VAL A 72 -7.88 3.70 0.79
C VAL A 72 -6.43 3.29 0.99
N ILE A 73 -5.60 3.62 0.00
CA ILE A 73 -4.15 3.56 0.13
C ILE A 73 -3.68 4.94 0.56
N THR A 74 -2.86 5.01 1.60
CA THR A 74 -2.23 6.24 2.09
C THR A 74 -0.74 6.18 1.80
N ARG A 75 -0.14 7.35 1.53
CA ARG A 75 1.31 7.53 1.53
C ARG A 75 1.73 8.49 2.65
N ASN A 76 2.78 8.14 3.37
CA ASN A 76 3.43 8.99 4.38
C ASN A 76 4.90 9.17 3.97
N GLY A 77 5.26 10.38 3.60
CA GLY A 77 6.55 10.73 3.00
C GLY A 77 6.38 11.91 2.04
N ASP A 78 7.40 12.16 1.22
CA ASP A 78 7.39 13.28 0.28
C ASP A 78 6.33 13.10 -0.83
N PRO A 79 5.34 14.03 -0.95
CA PRO A 79 4.32 13.94 -1.98
C PRO A 79 4.65 14.67 -3.27
N ILE A 80 5.83 15.30 -3.40
CA ILE A 80 6.16 16.22 -4.51
C ILE A 80 6.09 15.53 -5.89
N GLN A 81 6.34 14.22 -5.96
CA GLN A 81 6.26 13.46 -7.21
C GLN A 81 5.06 12.53 -7.27
N ASP A 82 4.63 12.22 -8.49
CA ASP A 82 3.67 11.14 -8.74
C ASP A 82 4.21 9.81 -8.22
N LEU A 83 3.34 9.03 -7.57
CA LEU A 83 3.64 7.70 -7.09
C LEU A 83 2.62 6.68 -7.63
N ILE A 84 3.12 5.58 -8.17
CA ILE A 84 2.31 4.42 -8.57
C ILE A 84 2.54 3.32 -7.54
N VAL A 85 1.47 2.83 -6.92
CA VAL A 85 1.50 1.73 -5.96
C VAL A 85 0.83 0.52 -6.59
N LYS A 86 1.52 -0.63 -6.61
CA LYS A 86 0.97 -1.89 -7.13
C LYS A 86 0.35 -2.73 -6.01
N TYR A 87 -0.62 -3.56 -6.39
CA TYR A 87 -1.20 -4.56 -5.50
C TYR A 87 -1.65 -5.80 -6.28
N SER A 88 -1.58 -6.97 -5.63
CA SER A 88 -2.28 -8.16 -6.08
C SER A 88 -3.75 -8.11 -5.65
N ILE A 89 -4.61 -8.76 -6.44
CA ILE A 89 -6.03 -8.93 -6.16
C ILE A 89 -6.25 -10.43 -5.93
N GLU A 90 -6.62 -10.79 -4.70
CA GLU A 90 -6.86 -12.16 -4.26
C GLU A 90 -8.25 -12.28 -3.63
N GLY A 91 -8.64 -13.48 -3.21
CA GLY A 91 -9.92 -13.75 -2.57
C GLY A 91 -10.85 -14.63 -3.41
N THR A 92 -12.11 -14.71 -3.01
CA THR A 92 -13.11 -15.58 -3.64
C THR A 92 -14.01 -14.86 -4.65
N ALA A 93 -13.98 -13.52 -4.69
CA ALA A 93 -14.73 -12.71 -5.64
C ALA A 93 -14.09 -12.76 -7.04
N LYS A 94 -14.90 -12.98 -8.06
CA LYS A 94 -14.46 -13.08 -9.46
C LYS A 94 -14.44 -11.70 -10.13
N TYR A 95 -13.28 -11.35 -10.68
CA TYR A 95 -13.06 -10.12 -11.45
C TYR A 95 -14.00 -10.03 -12.66
N GLY A 96 -14.72 -8.90 -12.80
CA GLY A 96 -15.65 -8.65 -13.89
C GLY A 96 -16.94 -9.48 -13.83
N VAL A 97 -17.15 -10.25 -12.76
CA VAL A 97 -18.37 -11.04 -12.52
C VAL A 97 -19.04 -10.59 -11.22
N ASP A 98 -18.31 -10.62 -10.11
CA ASP A 98 -18.85 -10.25 -8.79
C ASP A 98 -18.68 -8.74 -8.51
N TYR A 99 -17.78 -8.07 -9.21
CA TYR A 99 -17.51 -6.64 -9.10
C TYR A 99 -16.90 -6.09 -10.40
N GLN A 100 -17.09 -4.79 -10.62
CA GLN A 100 -16.55 -4.08 -11.77
C GLN A 100 -15.01 -4.20 -11.84
N PRO A 101 -14.44 -4.33 -13.05
CA PRO A 101 -13.00 -4.33 -13.25
C PRO A 101 -12.28 -3.16 -12.55
N ILE A 102 -11.28 -3.48 -11.74
CA ILE A 102 -10.33 -2.50 -11.18
C ILE A 102 -8.92 -2.72 -11.77
N ALA A 103 -8.08 -1.70 -11.75
CA ALA A 103 -6.66 -1.87 -12.03
C ALA A 103 -5.97 -2.68 -10.92
N ASN A 104 -4.75 -3.16 -11.17
CA ASN A 104 -3.84 -3.73 -10.16
C ASN A 104 -2.81 -2.70 -9.65
N PHE A 105 -3.14 -1.41 -9.77
CA PHE A 105 -2.32 -0.31 -9.29
C PHE A 105 -3.19 0.90 -8.94
N ALA A 106 -2.68 1.75 -8.06
CA ALA A 106 -3.23 3.04 -7.72
C ALA A 106 -2.23 4.15 -8.07
N ILE A 107 -2.74 5.29 -8.54
CA ILE A 107 -1.93 6.47 -8.86
C ILE A 107 -2.17 7.53 -7.79
N PHE A 108 -1.07 8.07 -7.27
CA PHE A 108 -1.02 9.27 -6.44
C PHE A 108 -0.41 10.39 -7.28
N PRO A 109 -1.20 11.35 -7.76
CA PRO A 109 -0.64 12.55 -8.36
C PRO A 109 0.24 13.33 -7.36
N ALA A 110 1.14 14.16 -7.85
CA ALA A 110 1.92 15.09 -7.06
C ALA A 110 1.03 15.89 -6.09
N GLY A 111 1.46 15.99 -4.83
CA GLY A 111 0.72 16.63 -3.73
C GLY A 111 -0.39 15.79 -3.09
N VAL A 112 -0.79 14.65 -3.67
CA VAL A 112 -1.93 13.86 -3.17
C VAL A 112 -1.46 12.74 -2.24
N ASN A 113 -2.01 12.62 -1.02
CA ASN A 113 -1.55 11.63 -0.04
C ASN A 113 -2.42 10.36 0.05
N GLN A 114 -3.48 10.28 -0.73
CA GLN A 114 -4.43 9.17 -0.70
C GLN A 114 -4.82 8.76 -2.12
N ALA A 115 -4.98 7.45 -2.33
CA ALA A 115 -5.60 6.90 -3.51
C ALA A 115 -6.75 5.99 -3.09
N ILE A 116 -7.91 6.18 -3.72
CA ILE A 116 -9.15 5.47 -3.40
C ILE A 116 -9.40 4.42 -4.46
N ILE A 117 -9.71 3.20 -4.05
CA ILE A 117 -10.11 2.09 -4.91
C ILE A 117 -11.53 1.70 -4.52
N ILE A 118 -12.47 1.98 -5.43
CA ILE A 118 -13.87 1.64 -5.24
C ILE A 118 -14.10 0.22 -5.72
N ILE A 119 -14.73 -0.59 -4.87
CA ILE A 119 -15.29 -1.88 -5.24
C ILE A 119 -16.77 -1.67 -5.51
N GLN A 120 -17.14 -1.71 -6.78
CA GLN A 120 -18.54 -1.64 -7.22
C GLN A 120 -19.04 -3.07 -7.47
N PRO A 121 -19.89 -3.65 -6.60
CA PRO A 121 -20.43 -4.99 -6.81
C PRO A 121 -21.24 -5.08 -8.10
N GLN A 122 -21.25 -6.26 -8.70
CA GLN A 122 -22.12 -6.60 -9.82
C GLN A 122 -23.12 -7.66 -9.38
N LYS A 123 -24.32 -7.59 -9.93
CA LYS A 123 -25.35 -8.58 -9.70
C LYS A 123 -24.97 -9.88 -10.41
N SER A 124 -24.90 -10.97 -9.65
CA SER A 124 -24.50 -12.30 -10.09
C SER A 124 -25.09 -13.37 -9.17
N ASP A 125 -25.22 -14.60 -9.65
CA ASP A 125 -25.94 -15.68 -8.95
C ASP A 125 -25.11 -16.41 -7.88
N PHE A 126 -24.08 -15.76 -7.31
CA PHE A 126 -23.34 -16.39 -6.23
C PHE A 126 -24.20 -16.47 -4.96
N GLN A 127 -23.99 -17.52 -4.18
CA GLN A 127 -24.51 -17.63 -2.82
C GLN A 127 -23.38 -17.49 -1.81
N GLY A 128 -23.68 -16.82 -0.70
CA GLY A 128 -22.77 -16.51 0.39
C GLY A 128 -21.83 -15.34 0.11
N THR A 129 -21.02 -15.01 1.12
CA THR A 129 -20.08 -13.89 1.05
C THR A 129 -18.89 -14.17 0.13
N ARG A 130 -18.58 -13.20 -0.75
CA ARG A 130 -17.36 -13.15 -1.55
C ARG A 130 -16.33 -12.22 -0.93
N THR A 131 -15.04 -12.50 -1.11
CA THR A 131 -13.96 -11.67 -0.57
C THR A 131 -13.07 -11.12 -1.67
N ILE A 132 -12.67 -9.86 -1.49
CA ILE A 132 -11.58 -9.22 -2.23
C ILE A 132 -10.50 -8.89 -1.20
N LEU A 133 -9.32 -9.47 -1.37
CA LEU A 133 -8.12 -9.15 -0.64
C LEU A 133 -7.20 -8.36 -1.56
N LEU A 134 -6.92 -7.09 -1.22
CA LEU A 134 -5.86 -6.34 -1.87
C LEU A 134 -4.60 -6.44 -1.03
N LYS A 135 -3.48 -6.81 -1.65
CA LYS A 135 -2.17 -6.89 -1.01
C LYS A 135 -1.19 -6.00 -1.76
N LEU A 136 -0.67 -4.98 -1.08
CA LEU A 136 0.32 -4.06 -1.63
C LEU A 136 1.61 -4.81 -1.96
N GLU A 137 2.20 -4.47 -3.08
CA GLU A 137 3.45 -5.05 -3.57
C GLU A 137 4.54 -4.00 -3.67
N ASN A 138 5.80 -4.40 -3.54
CA ASN A 138 6.94 -3.56 -3.93
C ASN A 138 7.33 -3.85 -5.37
N PHE A 139 7.92 -2.87 -6.05
CA PHE A 139 8.61 -3.14 -7.30
C PHE A 139 9.95 -3.79 -7.02
N LEU A 140 10.17 -4.97 -7.60
CA LEU A 140 11.48 -5.62 -7.63
C LEU A 140 12.52 -4.61 -8.15
N HIS A 141 13.54 -4.33 -7.32
CA HIS A 141 14.65 -3.43 -7.65
C HIS A 141 14.29 -1.94 -7.82
N ASN A 142 13.09 -1.49 -7.39
CA ASN A 142 12.73 -0.07 -7.41
C ASN A 142 11.81 0.30 -6.22
N HIS A 143 12.41 0.51 -5.05
CA HIS A 143 11.67 0.88 -3.85
C HIS A 143 11.42 2.39 -3.83
N ARG A 144 10.50 2.89 -4.69
CA ARG A 144 9.98 4.28 -4.57
C ARG A 144 9.21 4.50 -3.26
N TYR A 145 8.82 3.39 -2.63
CA TYR A 145 8.18 3.35 -1.33
C TYR A 145 8.53 2.05 -0.59
N MET A 146 8.23 2.04 0.70
CA MET A 146 8.22 0.85 1.55
C MET A 146 6.78 0.52 1.98
N LEU A 147 6.48 -0.77 2.16
CA LEU A 147 5.21 -1.19 2.75
C LEU A 147 5.18 -0.87 4.24
N GLY A 148 4.10 -0.26 4.69
CA GLY A 148 3.81 -0.04 6.10
C GLY A 148 3.32 -1.30 6.81
N GLU A 149 2.85 -1.13 8.05
CA GLU A 149 2.34 -2.24 8.87
C GLU A 149 1.09 -2.87 8.24
N ASN A 150 0.21 -2.04 7.69
CA ASN A 150 -0.97 -2.48 6.97
C ASN A 150 -0.67 -2.53 5.47
N SER A 151 -0.21 -3.68 4.99
CA SER A 151 0.08 -3.92 3.58
C SER A 151 -0.98 -4.75 2.86
N GLN A 152 -2.06 -5.10 3.55
CA GLN A 152 -3.19 -5.82 2.94
C GLN A 152 -4.50 -5.44 3.62
N ALA A 153 -5.60 -5.49 2.88
CA ALA A 153 -6.93 -5.19 3.38
C ALA A 153 -7.98 -6.06 2.68
N VAL A 154 -9.12 -6.29 3.34
CA VAL A 154 -10.22 -7.11 2.83
C VAL A 154 -11.52 -6.32 2.73
N VAL A 155 -12.20 -6.47 1.60
CA VAL A 155 -13.61 -6.10 1.40
C VAL A 155 -14.41 -7.38 1.20
N LYS A 156 -15.59 -7.45 1.82
CA LYS A 156 -16.56 -8.54 1.67
C LYS A 156 -17.73 -8.06 0.80
N ILE A 157 -18.07 -8.81 -0.24
CA ILE A 157 -19.30 -8.62 -1.01
C ILE A 157 -20.33 -9.59 -0.46
N LEU A 158 -21.41 -9.05 0.08
CA LEU A 158 -22.54 -9.82 0.60
C LEU A 158 -23.51 -10.13 -0.54
N ASP A 159 -24.06 -11.35 -0.52
CA ASP A 159 -25.32 -11.63 -1.20
C ASP A 159 -26.47 -10.96 -0.42
N ASP A 160 -27.54 -10.53 -1.11
CA ASP A 160 -28.81 -10.38 -0.37
C ASP A 160 -29.19 -11.79 0.03
N VAL A 161 -29.10 -12.04 1.31
CA VAL A 161 -30.02 -12.97 1.93
C VAL A 161 -30.97 -12.13 2.76
N SER A 162 -32.05 -11.68 2.12
CA SER A 162 -33.30 -11.50 2.84
C SER A 162 -33.65 -12.84 3.47
N CYS A 163 -33.36 -12.98 4.76
CA CYS A 163 -34.03 -13.95 5.63
C CYS A 163 -35.51 -13.56 5.78
#